data_AF-A0A6L5Z5Q4-F1
#
_entry.id   AF-A0A6L5Z5Q4-F1
#
_cell.length_a   1.000
_cell.length_b   1.000
_cell.length_c   1.000
_cell.angle_alpha   90.00
_cell.angle_beta   90.00
_cell.angle_gamma   90.00
#
_symmetry.space_group_name_H-M   'P 1'
#
loop_
_entity.id
_entity.type
_entity.pdbx_description
1 polymer ?
#
loop_
_entity_poly.entity_id
_entity_poly.type
_entity_poly.pdbx_seq_one_letter_code
_entity_poly.pdbx_strand_id
1 'polypeptide(L)' 'MAHVIIRGANGRRHEVDFEDAEITVELHASEDHVELVIEAPHDDAPSDRKRFALVSIPRHLLSKAMADLARKDRRS' A
#
# COMPACT_ATOMS: atom_id res chain seq x y z
N MET A 1 -1.69 14.05 -3.34
CA MET A 1 -0.41 13.46 -2.88
C MET A 1 -0.69 12.10 -2.28
N ALA A 2 -0.23 11.05 -2.95
CA ALA A 2 -0.30 9.70 -2.42
C ALA A 2 0.81 9.51 -1.39
N HIS A 3 0.52 8.81 -0.30
CA HIS A 3 1.52 8.49 0.71
C HIS A 3 1.20 7.14 1.34
N VAL A 4 2.24 6.48 1.83
CA VAL A 4 2.11 5.26 2.63
C VAL A 4 2.66 5.55 4.01
N ILE A 5 1.84 5.34 5.05
CA ILE A 5 2.24 5.48 6.44
C ILE A 5 2.05 4.13 7.14
N ILE A 6 3.14 3.58 7.67
CA ILE A 6 3.15 2.37 8.47
C ILE A 6 3.62 2.73 9.89
N ARG A 7 2.82 2.37 10.90
CA ARG A 7 3.16 2.59 12.31
C ARG A 7 3.35 1.24 12.99
N GLY A 8 4.56 0.99 13.48
CA GLY A 8 4.87 -0.20 14.27
C GLY A 8 4.42 -0.04 15.72
N ALA A 9 4.27 -1.17 16.42
CA ALA A 9 3.96 -1.18 17.87
C ALA A 9 5.04 -0.51 18.73
N ASN A 10 6.26 -0.36 18.19
CA ASN A 10 7.37 0.37 18.80
C ASN A 10 7.26 1.90 18.63
N GLY A 11 6.16 2.41 18.07
CA GLY A 11 5.95 3.84 17.82
C GLY A 11 6.72 4.40 16.62
N ARG A 12 7.48 3.58 15.89
CA ARG A 12 8.18 4.03 14.67
C ARG A 12 7.18 4.27 13.55
N ARG A 13 7.30 5.43 12.92
CA ARG A 13 6.58 5.81 11.70
C ARG A 13 7.51 5.60 10.51
N HIS A 14 7.07 4.79 9.56
CA HIS A 14 7.66 4.65 8.24
C HIS A 14 6.72 5.34 7.26
N GLU A 15 7.23 6.34 6.56
CA GLU A 15 6.46 7.15 5.64
C GLU A 15 7.17 7.22 4.30
N VAL A 16 6.42 6.96 3.24
CA VAL A 16 6.82 7.20 1.86
C VAL A 16 5.87 8.24 1.31
N ASP A 17 6.39 9.41 1.01
CA ASP A 17 5.66 10.47 0.31
C ASP A 17 5.96 10.33 -1.19
N PHE A 18 4.90 10.17 -1.99
CA PHE A 18 5.02 10.11 -3.45
C PHE A 18 4.94 11.50 -4.10
N GLU A 19 4.72 12.55 -3.30
CA GLU A 19 4.55 13.93 -3.75
C GLU A 19 3.47 14.03 -4.84
N ASP A 20 3.82 14.66 -5.96
CA ASP A 20 3.00 14.77 -7.18
C ASP A 20 3.50 13.82 -8.29
N ALA A 21 4.32 12.82 -7.95
CA ALA A 21 4.76 11.83 -8.93
C ALA A 21 3.57 11.01 -9.43
N GLU A 22 3.58 10.70 -10.73
CA GLU A 22 2.71 9.67 -11.27
C GLU A 22 3.07 8.33 -10.61
N ILE A 23 2.06 7.60 -10.12
CA ILE A 23 2.25 6.32 -9.44
C ILE A 23 1.53 5.20 -10.18
N THR A 24 2.12 4.00 -10.09
CA THR A 24 1.45 2.75 -10.40
C THR A 24 1.08 2.04 -9.11
N VAL A 25 -0.03 1.31 -9.14
CA VAL A 25 -0.51 0.48 -8.03
C VAL A 25 -0.80 -0.91 -8.57
N GLU A 26 -0.11 -1.91 -8.03
CA GLU A 26 -0.28 -3.31 -8.41
C GLU A 26 -0.65 -4.17 -7.21
N LEU A 27 -1.46 -5.20 -7.45
CA LEU A 27 -1.86 -6.18 -6.47
C LEU A 27 -1.49 -7.58 -6.95
N HIS A 28 -0.62 -8.24 -6.21
CA HIS A 28 -0.20 -9.61 -6.45
C HIS A 28 -0.76 -10.50 -5.35
N ALA A 29 -1.50 -11.55 -5.70
CA ALA A 29 -2.13 -12.43 -4.72
C ALA A 29 -1.51 -13.83 -4.76
N SER A 30 -1.05 -14.30 -3.60
CA SER A 30 -0.69 -15.70 -3.35
C SER A 30 -1.81 -16.41 -2.58
N GLU A 31 -1.54 -17.65 -2.15
CA GLU A 31 -2.48 -18.41 -1.32
C GLU A 31 -2.72 -17.72 0.02
N ASP A 32 -1.64 -17.33 0.71
CA ASP A 32 -1.73 -16.77 2.07
C ASP A 32 -1.69 -15.25 2.14
N HIS A 33 -1.13 -14.59 1.13
CA HIS A 33 -0.86 -13.14 1.16
C HIS A 33 -1.35 -12.42 -0.09
N VAL A 34 -1.57 -11.12 0.07
CA VAL A 34 -1.73 -10.18 -1.03
C VAL A 34 -0.68 -9.10 -0.84
N GLU A 35 0.10 -8.87 -1.87
CA GLU A 35 1.15 -7.85 -1.93
C GLU A 35 0.61 -6.66 -2.72
N LEU A 36 0.59 -5.51 -2.07
CA LEU A 36 0.31 -4.22 -2.68
C LEU A 36 1.64 -3.54 -2.98
N VAL A 37 1.89 -3.24 -4.25
CA VAL A 37 3.08 -2.55 -4.71
C VAL A 37 2.67 -1.16 -5.22
N ILE A 38 3.34 -0.13 -4.74
CA ILE A 38 3.15 1.26 -5.15
C ILE A 38 4.51 1.81 -5.54
N GLU A 39 4.62 2.28 -6.79
CA GLU A 39 5.87 2.81 -7.32
C GLU A 39 5.63 4.11 -8.08
N ALA A 40 6.64 4.98 -8.13
CA ALA A 40 6.73 6.05 -9.10
C ALA A 40 7.63 5.58 -10.27
N PRO A 41 7.08 5.09 -11.40
CA PRO A 41 7.87 4.45 -12.46
C PRO A 41 8.85 5.40 -13.15
N HIS A 42 8.55 6.71 -13.13
CA HIS A 42 9.37 7.78 -13.70
C HIS A 42 10.26 8.46 -12.67
N ASP A 43 10.51 7.81 -11.52
CA ASP A 43 11.44 8.31 -10.54
C ASP A 43 12.88 8.03 -10.99
N ASP A 44 13.57 9.08 -11.43
CA ASP A 44 14.98 9.05 -11.86
C ASP A 44 15.96 8.95 -10.67
N ALA A 45 15.45 8.90 -9.44
CA ALA A 45 16.24 8.65 -8.26
C ALA A 45 16.98 7.29 -8.35
N PRO A 46 18.20 7.19 -7.78
CA PRO A 46 18.87 5.92 -7.56
C PRO A 46 17.95 4.91 -6.84
N SER A 47 18.14 3.61 -7.08
CA SER A 47 17.21 2.56 -6.62
C SER A 47 16.98 2.55 -5.10
N ASP A 48 17.96 2.95 -4.29
CA ASP A 48 17.87 3.07 -2.83
C ASP A 48 17.06 4.29 -2.35
N ARG A 49 16.70 5.19 -3.28
CA ARG A 49 15.95 6.43 -3.04
C ARG A 49 14.65 6.51 -3.82
N LYS A 50 14.33 5.50 -4.64
CA LYS A 50 13.08 5.46 -5.37
C LYS A 50 11.90 5.45 -4.40
N ARG A 51 10.90 6.28 -4.71
CA ARG A 51 9.62 6.27 -4.00
C ARG A 51 8.89 4.98 -4.33
N PHE A 52 8.93 4.08 -3.36
CA PHE A 52 8.46 2.72 -3.48
C PHE A 52 7.87 2.27 -2.15
N ALA A 53 6.74 1.59 -2.19
CA ALA A 53 6.16 0.93 -1.03
C ALA A 53 5.64 -0.46 -1.43
N LEU A 54 6.03 -1.45 -0.64
CA LEU A 54 5.48 -2.81 -0.72
C LEU A 54 4.85 -3.17 0.61
N VAL A 55 3.60 -3.61 0.57
CA VAL A 55 2.86 -4.06 1.75
C VAL A 55 2.37 -5.47 1.50
N SER A 56 2.86 -6.43 2.28
CA SER A 56 2.36 -7.81 2.27
C SER A 56 1.32 -7.99 3.37
N ILE A 57 0.10 -8.34 3.00
CA ILE A 57 -1.06 -8.45 3.89
C ILE A 57 -1.58 -9.89 3.85
N PRO A 58 -1.85 -10.53 5.00
CA PRO A 58 -2.52 -11.83 5.00
C PRO A 58 -3.87 -11.75 4.27
N ARG A 59 -4.07 -12.63 3.29
CA ARG A 59 -5.20 -12.60 2.36
C ARG A 59 -6.55 -12.61 3.07
N HIS A 60 -6.67 -13.39 4.15
CA HIS A 60 -7.90 -13.48 4.93
C HIS A 60 -8.25 -12.15 5.63
N LEU A 61 -7.26 -11.38 6.07
CA LEU A 61 -7.48 -10.07 6.68
C LEU A 61 -7.91 -9.04 5.64
N LEU A 62 -7.24 -9.01 4.48
CA LEU A 62 -7.63 -8.12 3.39
C LEU A 62 -9.05 -8.42 2.91
N SER A 63 -9.37 -9.69 2.70
CA SER A 63 -10.70 -10.13 2.25
C SER A 63 -11.79 -9.70 3.23
N LYS A 64 -11.54 -9.85 4.53
CA LYS A 64 -12.46 -9.39 5.59
C LYS A 64 -12.65 -7.87 5.54
N ALA A 65 -11.56 -7.11 5.45
CA ALA A 65 -11.61 -5.64 5.41
C ALA A 65 -12.39 -5.13 4.18
N MET A 66 -12.18 -5.73 3.01
CA MET A 66 -12.91 -5.38 1.79
C MET A 66 -14.41 -5.68 1.91
N ALA A 67 -14.77 -6.83 2.49
CA ALA A 67 -16.16 -7.18 2.74
C ALA A 67 -16.82 -6.22 3.74
N ASP A 68 -16.10 -5.79 4.78
CA ASP A 68 -16.56 -4.78 5.75
C ASP A 68 -16.78 -3.41 5.08
N LEU A 69 -15.89 -3.00 4.18
CA LEU A 69 -16.02 -1.76 3.41
C LEU A 69 -17.27 -1.79 2.52
N ALA A 70 -17.45 -2.84 1.72
CA ALA A 70 -18.61 -2.97 0.83
C ALA A 70 -19.95 -2.98 1.58
N ARG A 71 -19.97 -3.48 2.84
CA ARG A 71 -21.15 -3.41 3.71
C ARG A 71 -21.46 -1.99 4.21
N LYS A 72 -20.43 -1.17 4.44
CA LYS A 72 -20.60 0.21 4.91
C LYS A 72 -21.14 1.11 3.80
N ASP A 73 -20.61 1.00 2.58
CA ASP A 73 -21.08 1.78 1.43
C ASP A 73 -22.56 1.53 1.12
N ARG A 74 -23.06 0.30 1.34
CA ARG A 74 -24.49 0.00 1.15
C ARG A 74 -25.41 0.65 2.19
N ARG A 75 -24.86 1.17 3.29
CA ARG A 75 -25.61 1.79 4.38
C ARG A 75 -25.54 3.32 4.37
N SER A 76 -24.71 3.93 3.53
CA SER A 76 -24.63 5.38 3.30
C SER A 76 -25.44 5.81 2.09
#